data_AF-A0A941EB56-F1
#
_entry.id   AF-A0A941EB56-F1
#
_cell.length_a   1.000
_cell.length_b   1.000
_cell.length_c   1.000
_cell.angle_alpha   90.00
_cell.angle_beta   90.00
_cell.angle_gamma   90.00
#
_symmetry.space_group_name_H-M   'P 1'
#
loop_
_entity.id
_entity.type
_entity.pdbx_description
1 polymer ?
#
loop_
_entity_poly.entity_id
_entity_poly.type
_entity_poly.pdbx_seq_one_letter_code
_entity_poly.pdbx_strand_id
1 'polypeptide(L)' 'MLRLPARKRACIVLRYYYDLSERETASTLGISVGTVKSQSSRGLEELAAQLRGSRAESVAVGGGRRSAAKGANR' A
#
# COMPACT_ATOMS: atom_id res chain seq x y z
N MET A 1 -0.60 5.73 0.51
CA MET A 1 -0.81 5.51 1.96
C MET A 1 -2.28 5.44 2.39
N LEU A 2 -3.19 6.24 1.82
CA LEU A 2 -4.62 6.22 2.22
C LEU A 2 -5.37 4.92 1.88
N ARG A 3 -4.86 4.14 0.92
CA ARG A 3 -5.42 2.82 0.56
C ARG A 3 -5.05 1.69 1.53
N LEU A 4 -4.16 1.93 2.49
CA LEU A 4 -3.88 0.93 3.54
C LEU A 4 -4.95 1.02 4.64
N PRO A 5 -5.36 -0.12 5.23
CA PRO A 5 -6.10 -0.13 6.48
C PRO A 5 -5.40 0.70 7.57
N ALA A 6 -6.19 1.39 8.40
CA ALA A 6 -5.70 2.37 9.36
C ALA A 6 -4.59 1.83 10.30
N ARG A 7 -4.73 0.58 10.78
CA ARG A 7 -3.73 -0.05 11.67
C ARG A 7 -2.37 -0.28 10.99
N LYS A 8 -2.35 -0.78 9.75
CA LYS A 8 -1.10 -0.96 8.98
C LYS A 8 -0.42 0.39 8.76
N ARG A 9 -1.21 1.41 8.41
CA ARG A 9 -0.71 2.77 8.22
C ARG A 9 -0.11 3.34 9.51
N ALA A 10 -0.79 3.21 10.65
CA ALA A 10 -0.28 3.69 11.93
C ALA A 10 1.08 3.08 12.28
N CYS A 11 1.24 1.76 12.13
CA CYS A 11 2.53 1.10 12.36
C CYS A 11 3.64 1.65 11.45
N ILE A 12 3.37 1.87 10.16
CA ILE A 12 4.37 2.39 9.24
C ILE A 12 4.72 3.85 9.55
N VAL A 13 3.71 4.69 9.83
CA VAL A 13 3.94 6.10 10.15
C VAL A 13 4.82 6.22 11.39
N LEU A 14 4.48 5.52 12.48
CA LEU A 14 5.28 5.59 13.70
C LEU A 14 6.70 5.06 13.50
N ARG A 15 6.87 3.93 12.80
CA ARG A 15 8.19 3.33 12.60
C ARG A 15 9.12 4.07 11.64
N TYR A 16 8.57 4.63 10.56
CA TYR A 16 9.40 5.14 9.45
C TYR A 16 9.34 6.65 9.29
N TYR A 17 8.33 7.33 9.85
CA TYR A 17 8.25 8.80 9.83
C TYR A 17 8.61 9.43 11.18
N TYR A 18 8.38 8.69 12.27
CA TYR A 18 8.73 9.14 13.63
C TYR A 18 9.91 8.35 14.22
N ASP A 19 10.54 7.46 13.45
CA ASP A 19 11.68 6.63 13.86
C ASP A 19 11.50 5.86 15.19
N LEU A 20 10.26 5.55 15.55
CA LEU A 20 9.96 4.77 16.74
C LEU A 20 10.40 3.31 16.53
N SER A 21 11.01 2.74 17.56
CA SER A 21 11.28 1.30 17.60
C SER A 21 9.98 0.48 17.61
N GLU A 22 10.11 -0.82 17.37
CA GLU A 22 8.96 -1.73 17.40
C GLU A 22 8.30 -1.80 18.80
N ARG A 23 9.09 -1.63 19.86
CA ARG A 23 8.59 -1.62 21.25
C ARG A 23 7.86 -0.32 21.57
N GLU A 24 8.41 0.81 21.16
CA GLU A 24 7.77 2.12 21.39
C GLU A 24 6.47 2.23 20.58
N THR A 25 6.48 1.75 19.33
CA THR A 25 5.28 1.65 18.50
C THR A 25 4.22 0.74 19.14
N ALA A 26 4.64 -0.42 19.66
CA ALA A 26 3.76 -1.36 20.36
C ALA A 26 3.10 -0.72 21.59
N SER A 27 3.89 -0.02 22.41
CA SER A 27 3.43 0.72 23.58
C SER A 27 2.44 1.84 23.18
N THR A 28 2.80 2.64 22.17
CA THR A 28 1.98 3.77 21.68
C THR A 28 0.62 3.31 21.16
N LEU A 29 0.57 2.15 20.51
CA LEU A 29 -0.66 1.62 19.90
C LEU A 29 -1.42 0.63 20.79
N GLY A 30 -0.88 0.26 21.96
CA GLY A 30 -1.47 -0.73 22.85
C GLY A 30 -1.56 -2.14 22.25
N ILE A 31 -0.59 -2.54 21.43
CA ILE A 31 -0.55 -3.85 20.74
C ILE A 31 0.76 -4.59 21.02
N SER A 32 0.83 -5.88 20.70
CA SER A 32 2.07 -6.64 20.87
C SER A 32 3.13 -6.27 19.83
N VAL A 33 4.41 -6.41 20.19
CA VAL A 33 5.54 -6.21 19.26
C VAL A 33 5.45 -7.13 18.03
N GLY A 34 4.97 -8.37 18.22
CA GLY A 34 4.70 -9.29 17.10
C GLY A 34 3.61 -8.78 16.15
N THR A 35 2.60 -8.10 16.68
CA THR A 35 1.58 -7.41 15.86
C THR A 35 2.20 -6.26 15.10
N VAL A 36 3.07 -5.45 15.72
CA VAL A 36 3.79 -4.38 15.01
C VAL A 36 4.61 -4.94 13.84
N LYS A 37 5.39 -6.00 14.06
CA LYS A 37 6.21 -6.66 13.02
C LYS A 37 5.35 -7.13 11.85
N SER A 38 4.32 -7.92 12.13
CA SER A 38 3.45 -8.50 11.09
C SER A 38 2.64 -7.44 10.34
N GLN A 39 2.15 -6.40 11.01
CA GLN A 39 1.46 -5.28 10.36
C GLN A 39 2.41 -4.43 9.52
N SER A 40 3.66 -4.24 9.96
CA SER A 40 4.66 -3.48 9.21
C SER A 40 5.07 -4.21 7.93
N SER A 41 5.40 -5.51 8.01
CA SER A 41 5.75 -6.33 6.83
C SER A 41 4.61 -6.36 5.82
N ARG A 42 3.40 -6.74 6.23
CA ARG A 42 2.22 -6.79 5.35
C ARG A 42 1.86 -5.41 4.79
N GLY A 43 2.03 -4.36 5.59
CA GLY A 43 1.79 -2.99 5.15
C GLY A 43 2.78 -2.54 4.07
N LEU A 44 4.07 -2.84 4.23
CA LEU A 44 5.10 -2.52 3.23
C LEU A 44 4.91 -3.32 1.94
N GLU A 45 4.60 -4.62 2.03
CA GLU A 45 4.30 -5.47 0.88
C GLU A 45 3.14 -4.90 0.05
N GLU A 46 2.08 -4.46 0.73
CA GLU A 46 0.89 -3.90 0.08
C GLU A 46 1.16 -2.51 -0.52
N LEU A 47 1.96 -1.67 0.16
CA LEU A 47 2.45 -0.41 -0.40
C LEU A 47 3.27 -0.65 -1.67
N ALA A 48 4.19 -1.61 -1.63
CA ALA A 48 5.02 -1.95 -2.78
C ALA A 48 4.17 -2.49 -3.94
N ALA A 49 3.16 -3.32 -3.66
CA ALA A 49 2.23 -3.82 -4.67
C ALA A 49 1.42 -2.69 -5.32
N GLN A 50 0.90 -1.76 -4.52
CA GLN A 50 0.15 -0.60 -5.02
C GLN A 50 1.03 0.30 -5.90
N LEU A 51 2.26 0.58 -5.49
CA LEU A 51 3.20 1.38 -6.28
C LEU A 51 3.56 0.71 -7.61
N ARG A 52 3.74 -0.61 -7.61
CA ARG A 52 3.95 -1.38 -8.85
C ARG A 52 2.74 -1.30 -9.78
N GLY A 53 1.53 -1.46 -9.23
CA GLY A 53 0.27 -1.35 -9.99
C GLY A 53 0.08 0.04 -10.59
N SER A 54 0.24 1.10 -9.80
CA SER A 54 0.11 2.48 -10.27
C SER A 54 1.15 2.85 -11.33
N ARG A 55 2.36 2.28 -11.24
CA ARG A 55 3.38 2.47 -12.29
C ARG A 55 2.99 1.75 -13.59
N ALA A 56 2.43 0.55 -13.51
CA ALA A 56 1.93 -0.17 -14.67
C ALA A 56 0.76 0.57 -15.35
N GLU A 57 -0.17 1.13 -14.56
CA GLU A 57 -1.28 1.97 -15.07
C GLU A 57 -0.76 3.22 -15.80
N SER A 58 0.26 3.88 -15.25
CA SER A 58 0.84 5.08 -15.86
C SER A 58 1.54 4.79 -17.20
N VAL A 59 2.17 3.62 -17.33
CA VAL A 59 2.80 3.17 -18.59
C VAL A 59 1.75 2.81 -19.65
N ALA A 60 0.64 2.18 -19.25
CA ALA A 60 -0.45 1.83 -20.16
C ALA A 60 -1.17 3.06 -20.74
N VAL A 61 -1.28 4.16 -19.99
CA VAL A 61 -1.87 5.43 -20.46
C VAL A 61 -1.01 6.13 -21.54
N GLY A 62 0.28 5.83 -21.63
CA GLY A 62 1.17 6.32 -22.69
C GLY A 62 1.02 5.59 -24.03
N GLY A 63 0.35 4.43 -24.05
CA GLY A 63 0.01 3.69 -25.27
C GLY A 63 -1.30 4.23 -25.85
N GLY A 64 -1.19 5.08 -26.87
CA GLY A 64 -2.32 5.80 -27.47
C GLY A 64 -3.59 4.97 -27.71
N ARG A 65 -4.72 5.64 -27.49
CA ARG A 65 -6.05 5.28 -28.00
C ARG A 65 -5.92 4.76 -29.44
N ARG A 66 -6.11 3.46 -29.64
CA ARG A 66 -6.54 2.92 -30.93
C ARG A 66 -7.80 2.08 -30.72
N SER A 67 -8.90 2.67 -31.16
CA SER A 67 -10.21 2.06 -31.39
C SER A 67 -10.13 0.73 -32.15
N ALA A 68 -10.98 -0.20 -31.75
CA ALA A 68 -11.72 -1.17 -32.59
C ALA A 68 -12.34 -2.22 -31.64
N ALA A 69 -13.59 -2.64 -31.71
CA ALA A 69 -14.70 -2.34 -32.60
C ALA A 69 -15.98 -2.63 -31.82
N LYS A 70 -17.00 -1.80 -32.03
CA LYS A 70 -18.37 -2.09 -31.61
C LYS A 70 -18.88 -3.23 -32.48
N GLY A 71 -18.96 -4.42 -31.91
CA GLY A 71 -19.55 -5.60 -32.54
C GLY A 71 -20.98 -5.30 -32.97
N ALA A 72 -21.22 -5.47 -34.26
CA ALA A 72 -22.52 -5.36 -34.90
C ALA A 72 -23.51 -6.38 -34.31
N ASN A 73 -24.75 -5.94 -34.16
CA ASN A 73 -25.90 -6.71 -33.72
C ASN A 73 -26.70 -7.13 -34.97
N ARG A 74 -26.97 -8.43 -35.08
CA ARG A 74 -27.92 -9.14 -35.96
C ARG A 74 -27.58 -9.24 -37.45
#